data_AF-A0A953XE65-F1
#
_entry.id   AF-A0A953XE65-F1
#
_cell.length_a   1.000
_cell.length_b   1.000
_cell.length_c   1.000
_cell.angle_alpha   90.00
_cell.angle_beta   90.00
_cell.angle_gamma   90.00
#
_symmetry.space_group_name_H-M   'P 1'
#
loop_
_entity.id
_entity.type
_entity.pdbx_description
1 polymer ?
#
loop_
_entity_poly.entity_id
_entity_poly.type
_entity_poly.pdbx_seq_one_letter_code
_entity_poly.pdbx_strand_id
1 'polypeptide(L)'
;MAEPDYKKLKKEIPELEKAVRLARDERDAADQKVANNRAAQKRAEGAALATLKKEAKELTRKAGEKADLLAEAQQKLGNQQGELRAAAAKYAVSQINASGNLAVRVAEALTALDDWDDAVKGLPDVPKLRSVEGITDPLAQKAVRAEDKKQLKAYDDWAAAEEKRLETEIKQADELIGAKEKVKSADDGDLLVTNAQSLKKKLQTRKESVQKLRKKAKETLDSID
;
A
#
# COMPACT_ATOMS: atom_id res chain seq x y z
N MET A 1 -30.21 9.58 8.59
CA MET A 1 -29.28 8.43 8.76
C MET A 1 -27.90 8.92 8.35
N ALA A 2 -26.88 8.77 9.20
CA ALA A 2 -25.51 9.10 8.82
C ALA A 2 -25.10 8.22 7.64
N GLU A 3 -24.45 8.77 6.60
CA GLU A 3 -23.79 7.93 5.58
C GLU A 3 -22.89 6.92 6.32
N PRO A 4 -22.91 5.62 5.96
CA PRO A 4 -21.96 4.66 6.50
C PRO A 4 -20.54 5.23 6.35
N ASP A 5 -19.74 5.23 7.42
CA ASP A 5 -18.40 5.85 7.44
C ASP A 5 -17.54 5.40 6.25
N TYR A 6 -17.74 4.16 5.77
CA TYR A 6 -17.02 3.61 4.62
C TYR A 6 -17.33 4.32 3.28
N LYS A 7 -18.53 4.89 3.07
CA LYS A 7 -18.85 5.63 1.82
C LYS A 7 -18.09 6.95 1.71
N LYS A 8 -17.76 7.58 2.84
CA LYS A 8 -16.89 8.76 2.87
C LYS A 8 -15.45 8.38 2.55
N LEU A 9 -14.94 7.31 3.18
CA LEU A 9 -13.61 6.77 2.88
C LEU A 9 -13.44 6.45 1.40
N LYS A 10 -14.47 5.88 0.74
CA LYS A 10 -14.47 5.58 -0.69
C LYS A 10 -14.30 6.81 -1.58
N LYS A 11 -14.84 7.97 -1.21
CA LYS A 11 -14.75 9.21 -2.01
C LYS A 11 -13.32 9.80 -2.02
N GLU A 12 -12.51 9.51 -1.01
CA GLU A 12 -11.16 10.06 -0.86
C GLU A 12 -10.08 9.24 -1.57
N ILE A 13 -10.33 7.95 -1.81
CA ILE A 13 -9.36 7.03 -2.45
C ILE A 13 -8.91 7.49 -3.84
N PRO A 14 -9.78 7.92 -4.76
CA PRO A 14 -9.34 8.33 -6.11
C PRO A 14 -8.33 9.49 -6.10
N GLU A 15 -8.48 10.45 -5.19
CA GLU A 15 -7.52 11.56 -5.06
C GLU A 15 -6.18 11.08 -4.49
N LEU A 16 -6.19 10.13 -3.56
CA LEU A 16 -4.98 9.48 -3.06
C LEU A 16 -4.28 8.63 -4.13
N GLU A 17 -5.03 7.90 -4.96
CA GLU A 17 -4.50 7.15 -6.11
C GLU A 17 -3.85 8.08 -7.12
N LYS A 18 -4.48 9.22 -7.41
CA LYS A 18 -3.90 10.27 -8.27
C LYS A 18 -2.63 10.85 -7.66
N ALA A 19 -2.59 11.09 -6.36
CA ALA A 19 -1.39 11.57 -5.66
C ALA A 19 -0.24 10.57 -5.74
N VAL A 20 -0.52 9.26 -5.56
CA VAL A 20 0.49 8.20 -5.72
C VAL A 20 1.00 8.15 -7.16
N ARG A 21 0.12 8.25 -8.16
CA ARG A 21 0.53 8.27 -9.57
C ARG A 21 1.46 9.45 -9.87
N LEU A 22 1.07 10.66 -9.47
CA LEU A 22 1.88 11.86 -9.66
C LEU A 22 3.24 11.73 -8.96
N ALA A 23 3.27 11.28 -7.71
CA ALA A 23 4.51 11.08 -6.98
C ALA A 23 5.42 10.03 -7.62
N ARG A 24 4.83 8.99 -8.24
CA ARG A 24 5.58 7.96 -8.99
C ARG A 24 6.20 8.56 -10.24
N ASP A 25 5.43 9.30 -11.04
CA ASP A 25 5.92 9.95 -12.25
C ASP A 25 7.07 10.93 -11.95
N GLU A 26 6.93 11.70 -10.86
CA GLU A 26 7.98 12.62 -10.40
C GLU A 26 9.24 11.91 -9.94
N ARG A 27 9.08 10.78 -9.23
CA ARG A 27 10.20 9.93 -8.82
C ARG A 27 10.91 9.34 -10.03
N ASP A 28 10.17 8.74 -10.96
CA ASP A 28 10.74 8.10 -12.15
C ASP A 28 11.49 9.12 -13.01
N ALA A 29 10.95 10.34 -13.15
CA ALA A 29 11.64 11.44 -13.81
C ALA A 29 12.93 11.88 -13.09
N ALA A 30 12.94 11.89 -11.76
CA ALA A 30 14.13 12.21 -10.97
C ALA A 30 15.21 11.10 -11.08
N ASP A 31 14.80 9.84 -10.99
CA ASP A 31 15.68 8.67 -11.16
C ASP A 31 16.29 8.64 -12.57
N GLN A 32 15.51 8.99 -13.61
CA GLN A 32 16.01 9.09 -14.99
C GLN A 32 17.08 10.19 -15.13
N LYS A 33 16.93 11.33 -14.46
CA LYS A 33 17.95 12.40 -14.47
C LYS A 33 19.25 11.93 -13.82
N VAL A 34 19.16 11.21 -12.70
CA VAL A 34 20.34 10.60 -12.05
C VAL A 34 21.02 9.61 -13.00
N ALA A 35 20.25 8.74 -13.65
CA ALA A 35 20.77 7.77 -14.61
C ALA A 35 21.47 8.45 -15.81
N ASN A 36 20.85 9.48 -16.38
CA ASN A 36 21.41 10.25 -17.50
C ASN A 36 22.71 10.95 -17.09
N ASN A 37 22.76 11.56 -15.90
CA ASN A 37 23.96 12.21 -15.40
C ASN A 37 25.10 11.18 -15.19
N ARG A 38 24.80 10.00 -14.62
CA ARG A 38 25.78 8.91 -14.50
C ARG A 38 26.31 8.43 -15.85
N ALA A 39 25.45 8.31 -16.85
CA ALA A 39 25.86 7.95 -18.21
C ALA A 39 26.78 9.01 -18.83
N ALA A 40 26.52 10.29 -18.57
CA ALA A 40 27.39 11.39 -19.01
C ALA A 40 28.75 11.38 -18.30
N GLN A 41 28.80 11.10 -16.99
CA GLN A 41 30.06 11.01 -16.24
C GLN A 41 31.01 9.96 -16.81
N LYS A 42 30.50 8.80 -17.27
CA LYS A 42 31.33 7.73 -17.87
C LYS A 42 32.08 8.16 -19.13
N ARG A 43 31.66 9.25 -19.77
CA ARG A 43 32.21 9.76 -21.03
C ARG A 43 32.95 11.09 -20.87
N ALA A 44 32.97 11.66 -19.67
CA ALA A 44 33.49 12.99 -19.40
C ALA A 44 34.85 12.91 -18.68
N GLU A 45 35.70 13.89 -18.94
CA GLU A 45 37.02 14.03 -18.31
C GLU A 45 37.23 15.46 -17.78
N GLY A 46 38.26 15.62 -16.94
CA GLY A 46 38.69 16.93 -16.43
C GLY A 46 37.57 17.75 -15.76
N ALA A 47 37.47 19.03 -16.13
CA ALA A 47 36.51 19.97 -15.53
C ALA A 47 35.04 19.61 -15.79
N ALA A 48 34.74 18.96 -16.92
CA ALA A 48 33.39 18.50 -17.22
C ALA A 48 32.95 17.36 -16.28
N LEU A 49 33.85 16.41 -16.00
CA LEU A 49 33.60 15.34 -15.02
C LEU A 49 33.40 15.90 -13.61
N ALA A 50 34.22 16.88 -13.21
CA ALA A 50 34.09 17.51 -11.90
C ALA A 50 32.72 18.21 -11.72
N THR A 51 32.25 18.89 -12.77
CA THR A 51 30.92 19.55 -12.79
C THR A 51 29.79 18.52 -12.70
N LEU A 52 29.84 17.46 -13.50
CA LEU A 52 28.83 16.39 -13.47
C LEU A 52 28.78 15.68 -12.11
N LYS A 53 29.92 15.46 -11.45
CA LYS A 53 29.97 14.90 -10.08
C LYS A 53 29.30 15.82 -9.06
N LYS A 54 29.44 17.15 -9.20
CA LYS A 54 28.76 18.11 -8.33
C LYS A 54 27.24 18.09 -8.56
N GLU A 55 26.82 18.07 -9.82
CA GLU A 55 25.40 17.97 -10.20
C GLU A 55 24.77 16.65 -9.72
N ALA A 56 25.50 15.54 -9.77
CA ALA A 56 25.03 14.24 -9.31
C ALA A 56 24.61 14.24 -7.84
N LYS A 57 25.29 15.02 -6.98
CA LYS A 57 24.92 15.15 -5.56
C LYS A 57 23.52 15.77 -5.43
N GLU A 58 23.26 16.83 -6.18
CA GLU A 58 21.98 17.54 -6.15
C GLU A 58 20.85 16.71 -6.79
N LEU A 59 21.13 16.01 -7.88
CA LEU A 59 20.16 15.10 -8.51
C LEU A 59 19.80 13.92 -7.59
N THR A 60 20.80 13.34 -6.92
CA THR A 60 20.59 12.27 -5.92
C THR A 60 19.74 12.76 -4.75
N ARG A 61 20.00 13.98 -4.26
CA ARG A 61 19.22 14.61 -3.20
C ARG A 61 17.75 14.77 -3.60
N LYS A 62 17.48 15.34 -4.78
CA LYS A 62 16.12 15.53 -5.31
C LYS A 62 15.40 14.21 -5.58
N ALA A 63 16.08 13.21 -6.12
CA ALA A 63 15.51 11.88 -6.31
C ALA A 63 15.11 11.25 -4.95
N GLY A 64 15.92 11.50 -3.91
CA GLY A 64 15.57 11.18 -2.54
C GLY A 64 14.26 11.82 -2.10
N GLU A 65 14.12 13.14 -2.19
CA GLU A 65 12.89 13.85 -1.81
C GLU A 65 11.65 13.32 -2.54
N LYS A 66 11.77 12.95 -3.83
CA LYS A 66 10.66 12.35 -4.59
C LYS A 66 10.35 10.92 -4.17
N ALA A 67 11.34 10.13 -3.77
CA ALA A 67 11.11 8.81 -3.19
C ALA A 67 10.35 8.92 -1.86
N ASP A 68 10.68 9.90 -1.02
CA ASP A 68 10.04 10.15 0.28
C ASP A 68 8.55 10.51 0.08
N LEU A 69 8.26 11.44 -0.85
CA LEU A 69 6.89 11.82 -1.19
C LEU A 69 6.05 10.65 -1.72
N LEU A 70 6.64 9.80 -2.56
CA LEU A 70 5.97 8.61 -3.04
C LEU A 70 5.67 7.63 -1.89
N ALA A 71 6.63 7.40 -1.01
CA ALA A 71 6.45 6.52 0.15
C ALA A 71 5.32 7.01 1.06
N GLU A 72 5.28 8.32 1.36
CA GLU A 72 4.20 8.93 2.15
C GLU A 72 2.84 8.80 1.47
N ALA A 73 2.76 9.07 0.16
CA ALA A 73 1.52 8.95 -0.60
C ALA A 73 1.01 7.49 -0.61
N GLN A 74 1.92 6.53 -0.82
CA GLN A 74 1.60 5.10 -0.78
C GLN A 74 1.13 4.63 0.59
N GLN A 75 1.78 5.10 1.67
CA GLN A 75 1.38 4.77 3.03
C GLN A 75 -0.01 5.33 3.36
N LYS A 76 -0.28 6.59 2.98
CA LYS A 76 -1.61 7.22 3.15
C LYS A 76 -2.70 6.44 2.40
N LEU A 77 -2.47 6.13 1.13
CA LEU A 77 -3.41 5.34 0.33
C LEU A 77 -3.64 3.95 0.94
N GLY A 78 -2.57 3.24 1.33
CA GLY A 78 -2.67 1.92 1.94
C GLY A 78 -3.43 1.94 3.27
N ASN A 79 -3.22 2.95 4.10
CA ASN A 79 -3.95 3.13 5.36
C ASN A 79 -5.44 3.34 5.10
N GLN A 80 -5.79 4.27 4.20
CA GLN A 80 -7.19 4.57 3.84
C GLN A 80 -7.91 3.35 3.25
N GLN A 81 -7.24 2.62 2.35
CA GLN A 81 -7.79 1.38 1.78
C GLN A 81 -8.01 0.33 2.86
N GLY A 82 -7.08 0.20 3.83
CA GLY A 82 -7.26 -0.71 4.98
C GLY A 82 -8.43 -0.30 5.88
N GLU A 83 -8.63 1.00 6.12
CA GLU A 83 -9.76 1.50 6.90
C GLU A 83 -11.09 1.27 6.18
N LEU A 84 -11.14 1.52 4.86
CA LEU A 84 -12.31 1.24 4.04
C LEU A 84 -12.69 -0.25 4.12
N ARG A 85 -11.72 -1.15 3.94
CA ARG A 85 -11.94 -2.59 4.03
C ARG A 85 -12.44 -3.02 5.41
N ALA A 86 -11.81 -2.55 6.49
CA ALA A 86 -12.20 -2.89 7.84
C ALA A 86 -13.64 -2.42 8.16
N ALA A 87 -14.01 -1.21 7.71
CA ALA A 87 -15.34 -0.67 7.90
C ALA A 87 -16.40 -1.43 7.07
N ALA A 88 -16.08 -1.73 5.81
CA ALA A 88 -16.94 -2.50 4.91
C ALA A 88 -17.15 -3.94 5.41
N ALA A 89 -16.09 -4.61 5.86
CA ALA A 89 -16.14 -5.94 6.45
C ALA A 89 -17.02 -5.99 7.71
N LYS A 90 -16.82 -5.03 8.63
CA LYS A 90 -17.64 -4.91 9.84
C LYS A 90 -19.11 -4.67 9.52
N TYR A 91 -19.38 -3.82 8.52
CA TYR A 91 -20.75 -3.53 8.09
C TYR A 91 -21.41 -4.79 7.50
N ALA A 92 -20.75 -5.48 6.56
CA ALA A 92 -21.26 -6.70 5.97
C ALA A 92 -21.61 -7.75 7.04
N VAL A 93 -20.71 -8.03 7.98
CA VAL A 93 -20.96 -8.95 9.10
C VAL A 93 -22.13 -8.49 9.99
N SER A 94 -22.24 -7.17 10.24
CA SER A 94 -23.33 -6.64 11.08
C SER A 94 -24.71 -6.87 10.46
N GLN A 95 -24.84 -6.77 9.13
CA GLN A 95 -26.10 -6.97 8.43
C GLN A 95 -26.63 -8.39 8.56
N ILE A 96 -25.74 -9.37 8.56
CA ILE A 96 -26.11 -10.78 8.68
C ILE A 96 -26.64 -11.13 10.08
N ASN A 97 -26.20 -10.39 11.10
CA ASN A 97 -26.62 -10.58 12.48
C ASN A 97 -27.74 -9.62 12.93
N ALA A 98 -28.05 -8.59 12.13
CA ALA A 98 -29.11 -7.65 12.43
C ALA A 98 -30.52 -8.27 12.31
N SER A 99 -31.49 -7.69 13.00
CA SER A 99 -32.91 -8.05 12.86
C SER A 99 -33.56 -7.30 11.70
N GLY A 100 -34.72 -7.79 11.24
CA GLY A 100 -35.49 -7.17 10.15
C GLY A 100 -35.41 -7.97 8.84
N ASN A 101 -35.87 -7.34 7.75
CA ASN A 101 -36.02 -7.99 6.44
C ASN A 101 -34.67 -8.58 5.96
N LEU A 102 -34.62 -9.90 5.81
CA LEU A 102 -33.40 -10.62 5.43
C LEU A 102 -32.92 -10.23 4.03
N ALA A 103 -33.82 -10.07 3.06
CA ALA A 103 -33.44 -9.73 1.69
C ALA A 103 -32.72 -8.36 1.62
N VAL A 104 -33.25 -7.36 2.32
CA VAL A 104 -32.62 -6.02 2.41
C VAL A 104 -31.24 -6.11 3.06
N ARG A 105 -31.10 -6.86 4.16
CA ARG A 105 -29.83 -7.03 4.86
C ARG A 105 -28.78 -7.76 4.02
N VAL A 106 -29.19 -8.77 3.25
CA VAL A 106 -28.28 -9.49 2.33
C VAL A 106 -27.81 -8.57 1.22
N ALA A 107 -28.70 -7.76 0.62
CA ALA A 107 -28.32 -6.78 -0.40
C ALA A 107 -27.34 -5.71 0.14
N GLU A 108 -27.56 -5.24 1.36
CA GLU A 108 -26.65 -4.32 2.04
C GLU A 108 -25.28 -4.96 2.35
N ALA A 109 -25.28 -6.23 2.78
CA ALA A 109 -24.06 -6.98 3.00
C ALA A 109 -23.27 -7.19 1.71
N LEU A 110 -23.95 -7.48 0.60
CA LEU A 110 -23.33 -7.60 -0.73
C LEU A 110 -22.69 -6.28 -1.17
N THR A 111 -23.40 -5.16 -1.03
CA THR A 111 -22.86 -3.84 -1.37
C THR A 111 -21.57 -3.55 -0.60
N ALA A 112 -21.55 -3.84 0.70
CA ALA A 112 -20.35 -3.64 1.51
C ALA A 112 -19.24 -4.65 1.17
N LEU A 113 -19.59 -5.87 0.79
CA LEU A 113 -18.61 -6.86 0.36
C LEU A 113 -17.96 -6.48 -0.97
N ASP A 114 -18.70 -5.89 -1.90
CA ASP A 114 -18.16 -5.34 -3.14
C ASP A 114 -17.21 -4.17 -2.86
N ASP A 115 -17.59 -3.26 -1.96
CA ASP A 115 -16.71 -2.15 -1.54
C ASP A 115 -15.45 -2.65 -0.83
N TRP A 116 -15.55 -3.74 -0.07
CA TRP A 116 -14.41 -4.41 0.55
C TRP A 116 -13.49 -4.99 -0.52
N ASP A 117 -14.03 -5.76 -1.47
CA ASP A 117 -13.26 -6.36 -2.57
C ASP A 117 -12.57 -5.31 -3.44
N ASP A 118 -13.29 -4.24 -3.79
CA ASP A 118 -12.76 -3.11 -4.56
C ASP A 118 -11.57 -2.44 -3.89
N ALA A 119 -11.57 -2.38 -2.57
CA ALA A 119 -10.51 -1.79 -1.78
C ALA A 119 -9.29 -2.72 -1.60
N VAL A 120 -9.37 -3.98 -2.05
CA VAL A 120 -8.22 -4.89 -2.18
C VAL A 120 -7.42 -4.53 -3.45
N LYS A 121 -6.67 -3.42 -3.40
CA LYS A 121 -5.85 -2.91 -4.53
C LYS A 121 -4.38 -3.39 -4.48
N GLY A 122 -3.54 -2.89 -5.39
CA GLY A 122 -2.10 -3.21 -5.40
C GLY A 122 -1.39 -2.89 -4.08
N LEU A 123 -0.36 -3.67 -3.75
CA LEU A 123 0.50 -3.41 -2.59
C LEU A 123 1.56 -2.35 -2.93
N PRO A 124 1.99 -1.53 -1.96
CA PRO A 124 3.14 -0.65 -2.15
C PRO A 124 4.42 -1.48 -2.35
N ASP A 125 5.35 -0.91 -3.13
CA ASP A 125 6.66 -1.52 -3.32
C ASP A 125 7.54 -1.30 -2.08
N VAL A 126 8.42 -2.26 -1.80
CA VAL A 126 9.45 -2.10 -0.76
C VAL A 126 10.36 -0.91 -1.14
N PRO A 127 10.59 0.06 -0.23
CA PRO A 127 11.52 1.15 -0.45
C PRO A 127 12.89 0.64 -0.93
N LYS A 128 13.45 1.29 -1.94
CA LYS A 128 14.76 0.92 -2.50
C LYS A 128 15.85 1.72 -1.79
N LEU A 129 16.98 1.09 -1.51
CA LEU A 129 18.16 1.79 -1.01
C LEU A 129 18.63 2.83 -2.01
N ARG A 130 18.91 4.03 -1.52
CA ARG A 130 19.50 5.09 -2.35
C ARG A 130 20.97 4.81 -2.53
N SER A 131 21.44 5.00 -3.76
CA SER A 131 22.85 4.84 -4.07
C SER A 131 23.64 6.03 -3.50
N VAL A 132 24.61 5.74 -2.65
CA VAL A 132 25.53 6.74 -2.06
C VAL A 132 26.79 6.94 -2.91
N GLU A 133 26.87 6.29 -4.07
CA GLU A 133 27.99 6.42 -4.99
C GLU A 133 28.14 7.88 -5.47
N GLY A 134 29.35 8.44 -5.34
CA GLY A 134 29.64 9.84 -5.67
C GLY A 134 29.37 10.86 -4.55
N ILE A 135 28.79 10.44 -3.42
CA ILE A 135 28.70 11.26 -2.21
C ILE A 135 30.03 11.15 -1.47
N THR A 136 30.88 12.18 -1.56
CA THR A 136 32.22 12.16 -0.93
C THR A 136 32.22 12.51 0.56
N ASP A 137 31.12 13.06 1.08
CA ASP A 137 30.98 13.46 2.49
C ASP A 137 30.44 12.27 3.31
N PRO A 138 31.21 11.73 4.27
CA PRO A 138 30.77 10.63 5.13
C PRO A 138 29.51 10.94 5.94
N LEU A 139 29.31 12.20 6.37
CA LEU A 139 28.10 12.59 7.11
C LEU A 139 26.87 12.57 6.19
N ALA A 140 27.03 13.02 4.95
CA ALA A 140 25.96 12.95 3.95
C ALA A 140 25.62 11.49 3.58
N GLN A 141 26.61 10.61 3.44
CA GLN A 141 26.35 9.17 3.24
C GLN A 141 25.57 8.58 4.42
N LYS A 142 26.02 8.87 5.66
CA LYS A 142 25.36 8.39 6.88
C LYS A 142 23.92 8.91 6.98
N ALA A 143 23.66 10.16 6.61
CA ALA A 143 22.32 10.73 6.59
C ALA A 143 21.38 10.00 5.60
N VAL A 144 21.86 9.70 4.39
CA VAL A 144 21.09 8.92 3.41
C VAL A 144 20.75 7.53 3.95
N ARG A 145 21.74 6.82 4.53
CA ARG A 145 21.53 5.50 5.14
C ARG A 145 20.55 5.54 6.32
N ALA A 146 20.62 6.57 7.16
CA ALA A 146 19.71 6.75 8.29
C ALA A 146 18.26 6.95 7.82
N GLU A 147 18.04 7.74 6.77
CA GLU A 147 16.71 7.96 6.21
C GLU A 147 16.20 6.70 5.46
N ASP A 148 17.06 5.97 4.75
CA ASP A 148 16.68 4.66 4.15
C ASP A 148 16.25 3.66 5.25
N LYS A 149 16.99 3.60 6.36
CA LYS A 149 16.64 2.80 7.55
C LYS A 149 15.26 3.20 8.09
N LYS A 150 15.00 4.50 8.24
CA LYS A 150 13.73 5.04 8.72
C LYS A 150 12.55 4.67 7.80
N GLN A 151 12.71 4.78 6.49
CA GLN A 151 11.66 4.44 5.52
C GLN A 151 11.34 2.95 5.50
N LEU A 152 12.36 2.10 5.48
CA LEU A 152 12.16 0.66 5.52
C LEU A 152 11.54 0.21 6.86
N LYS A 153 11.89 0.86 7.97
CA LYS A 153 11.24 0.60 9.26
C LYS A 153 9.76 1.01 9.23
N ALA A 154 9.44 2.19 8.70
CA ALA A 154 8.05 2.62 8.53
C ALA A 154 7.26 1.65 7.63
N TYR A 155 7.90 1.10 6.60
CA TYR A 155 7.31 0.06 5.75
C TYR A 155 7.08 -1.26 6.51
N ASP A 156 8.04 -1.75 7.30
CA ASP A 156 7.85 -2.95 8.14
C ASP A 156 6.71 -2.76 9.15
N ASP A 157 6.65 -1.60 9.80
CA ASP A 157 5.58 -1.25 10.73
C ASP A 157 4.20 -1.24 10.04
N TRP A 158 4.11 -0.63 8.84
CA TRP A 158 2.89 -0.67 8.01
C TRP A 158 2.53 -2.11 7.62
N ALA A 159 3.49 -2.89 7.12
CA ALA A 159 3.25 -4.27 6.66
C ALA A 159 2.82 -5.18 7.81
N ALA A 160 3.37 -4.99 9.02
CA ALA A 160 2.96 -5.68 10.23
C ALA A 160 1.52 -5.33 10.65
N ALA A 161 1.12 -4.06 10.53
CA ALA A 161 -0.25 -3.63 10.80
C ALA A 161 -1.23 -4.19 9.76
N GLU A 162 -0.85 -4.16 8.48
CA GLU A 162 -1.63 -4.71 7.37
C GLU A 162 -1.84 -6.23 7.51
N GLU A 163 -0.81 -6.98 7.91
CA GLU A 163 -0.92 -8.42 8.17
C GLU A 163 -1.97 -8.72 9.24
N LYS A 164 -1.99 -7.96 10.35
CA LYS A 164 -2.99 -8.11 11.41
C LYS A 164 -4.41 -7.74 10.93
N ARG A 165 -4.54 -6.67 10.12
CA ARG A 165 -5.83 -6.29 9.52
C ARG A 165 -6.37 -7.40 8.63
N LEU A 166 -5.52 -7.96 7.76
CA LEU A 166 -5.87 -9.07 6.87
C LEU A 166 -6.31 -10.32 7.65
N GLU A 167 -5.70 -10.62 8.80
CA GLU A 167 -6.15 -11.71 9.66
C GLU A 167 -7.57 -11.51 10.21
N THR A 168 -7.88 -10.30 10.66
CA THR A 168 -9.23 -9.96 11.11
C THR A 168 -10.23 -10.03 9.95
N GLU A 169 -9.87 -9.48 8.80
CA GLU A 169 -10.65 -9.50 7.56
C GLU A 169 -10.94 -10.93 7.09
N ILE A 170 -9.96 -11.83 7.12
CA ILE A 170 -10.18 -13.25 6.78
C ILE A 170 -11.20 -13.90 7.73
N LYS A 171 -11.15 -13.59 9.03
CA LYS A 171 -12.14 -14.10 10.00
C LYS A 171 -13.55 -13.55 9.71
N GLN A 172 -13.65 -12.26 9.37
CA GLN A 172 -14.93 -11.66 8.99
C GLN A 172 -15.50 -12.28 7.71
N ALA A 173 -14.66 -12.62 6.73
CA ALA A 173 -15.09 -13.36 5.56
C ALA A 173 -15.57 -14.78 5.93
N ASP A 174 -14.87 -15.45 6.87
CA ASP A 174 -15.31 -16.75 7.41
C ASP A 174 -16.66 -16.68 8.13
N GLU A 175 -16.95 -15.59 8.84
CA GLU A 175 -18.25 -15.37 9.46
C GLU A 175 -19.37 -15.24 8.42
N LEU A 176 -19.13 -14.52 7.32
CA LEU A 176 -20.09 -14.42 6.22
C LEU A 176 -20.33 -15.78 5.55
N ILE A 177 -19.26 -16.57 5.35
CA ILE A 177 -19.35 -17.92 4.77
C ILE A 177 -20.12 -18.85 5.71
N GLY A 178 -19.84 -18.79 7.02
CA GLY A 178 -20.52 -19.59 8.05
C GLY A 178 -21.99 -19.24 8.24
N ALA A 179 -22.42 -18.07 7.77
CA ALA A 179 -23.81 -17.64 7.82
C ALA A 179 -24.70 -18.23 6.71
N LYS A 180 -24.19 -19.14 5.87
CA LYS A 180 -24.93 -19.78 4.77
C LYS A 180 -26.35 -20.20 5.15
N GLU A 181 -26.52 -20.93 6.25
CA GLU A 181 -27.84 -21.40 6.68
C GLU A 181 -28.80 -20.26 7.09
N LYS A 182 -28.28 -19.13 7.55
CA LYS A 182 -29.07 -17.95 7.93
C LYS A 182 -29.57 -17.19 6.71
N VAL A 183 -28.81 -17.21 5.62
CA VAL A 183 -29.09 -16.40 4.41
C VAL A 183 -29.75 -17.20 3.28
N LYS A 184 -29.81 -18.54 3.38
CA LYS A 184 -30.32 -19.43 2.32
C LYS A 184 -31.73 -19.11 1.79
N SER A 185 -32.56 -18.45 2.59
CA SER A 185 -33.93 -18.10 2.22
C SER A 185 -34.06 -16.71 1.59
N ALA A 186 -32.96 -15.97 1.45
CA ALA A 186 -32.92 -14.73 0.69
C ALA A 186 -32.40 -15.01 -0.72
N ASP A 187 -32.98 -14.34 -1.71
CA ASP A 187 -32.69 -14.55 -3.13
C ASP A 187 -31.19 -14.46 -3.46
N ASP A 188 -30.46 -13.53 -2.82
CA ASP A 188 -29.03 -13.33 -3.03
C ASP A 188 -28.12 -13.94 -1.93
N GLY A 189 -28.68 -14.79 -1.07
CA GLY A 189 -27.94 -15.39 0.05
C GLY A 189 -26.76 -16.26 -0.40
N ASP A 190 -26.95 -17.06 -1.45
CA ASP A 190 -25.88 -17.90 -2.00
C ASP A 190 -24.79 -17.06 -2.69
N LEU A 191 -25.19 -15.99 -3.40
CA LEU A 191 -24.25 -15.06 -4.03
C LEU A 191 -23.34 -14.40 -2.99
N LEU A 192 -23.89 -13.97 -1.86
CA LEU A 192 -23.11 -13.40 -0.76
C LEU A 192 -22.04 -14.40 -0.26
N VAL A 193 -22.41 -15.66 -0.06
CA VAL A 193 -21.49 -16.70 0.41
C VAL A 193 -20.40 -16.97 -0.62
N THR A 194 -20.75 -17.09 -1.90
CA THR A 194 -19.78 -17.29 -2.99
C THR A 194 -18.80 -16.12 -3.11
N ASN A 195 -19.29 -14.88 -3.04
CA ASN A 195 -18.43 -13.70 -3.11
C ASN A 195 -17.52 -13.60 -1.87
N ALA A 196 -18.02 -13.94 -0.68
CA ALA A 196 -17.20 -14.01 0.54
C ALA A 196 -16.09 -15.07 0.44
N GLN A 197 -16.35 -16.24 -0.17
CA GLN A 197 -15.32 -17.25 -0.43
C GLN A 197 -14.25 -16.75 -1.40
N SER A 198 -14.64 -16.05 -2.47
CA SER A 198 -13.72 -15.45 -3.43
C SER A 198 -12.84 -14.39 -2.75
N LEU A 199 -13.45 -13.48 -2.00
CA LEU A 199 -12.76 -12.44 -1.24
C LEU A 199 -11.79 -13.03 -0.21
N LYS A 200 -12.20 -14.06 0.54
CA LYS A 200 -11.31 -14.77 1.48
C LYS A 200 -10.03 -15.24 0.79
N LYS A 201 -10.12 -15.86 -0.39
CA LYS A 201 -8.95 -16.32 -1.15
C LYS A 201 -8.05 -15.14 -1.54
N LYS A 202 -8.63 -14.03 -2.02
CA LYS A 202 -7.87 -12.80 -2.34
C LYS A 202 -7.15 -12.24 -1.11
N LEU A 203 -7.81 -12.19 0.04
CA LEU A 203 -7.22 -11.71 1.30
C LEU A 203 -6.09 -12.62 1.78
N GLN A 204 -6.22 -13.93 1.64
CA GLN A 204 -5.16 -14.90 1.94
C GLN A 204 -3.94 -14.70 1.04
N THR A 205 -4.15 -14.61 -0.28
CA THR A 205 -3.07 -14.32 -1.24
C THR A 205 -2.38 -12.99 -0.92
N ARG A 206 -3.17 -11.95 -0.62
CA ARG A 206 -2.63 -10.65 -0.22
C ARG A 206 -1.81 -10.74 1.06
N LYS A 207 -2.26 -11.48 2.07
CA LYS A 207 -1.51 -11.69 3.32
C LYS A 207 -0.15 -12.34 3.05
N GLU A 208 -0.12 -13.38 2.22
CA GLU A 208 1.15 -14.02 1.82
C GLU A 208 2.07 -13.04 1.08
N SER A 209 1.53 -12.20 0.20
CA SER A 209 2.30 -11.16 -0.48
C SER A 209 2.86 -10.13 0.50
N VAL A 210 2.07 -9.66 1.47
CA VAL A 210 2.53 -8.73 2.53
C VAL A 210 3.64 -9.37 3.35
N GLN A 211 3.51 -10.64 3.75
CA GLN A 211 4.54 -11.36 4.49
C GLN A 211 5.86 -11.46 3.70
N LYS A 212 5.79 -11.75 2.39
CA LYS A 212 6.97 -11.77 1.50
C LYS A 212 7.63 -10.41 1.40
N LEU A 213 6.85 -9.35 1.20
CA LEU A 213 7.38 -7.98 1.10
C LEU A 213 7.98 -7.51 2.42
N ARG A 214 7.34 -7.84 3.55
CA ARG A 214 7.83 -7.55 4.90
C ARG A 214 9.16 -8.24 5.16
N LYS A 215 9.28 -9.52 4.80
CA LYS A 215 10.55 -10.26 4.89
C LYS A 215 11.65 -9.57 4.09
N LYS A 216 11.36 -9.18 2.84
CA LYS A 216 12.29 -8.44 1.98
C LYS A 216 12.71 -7.10 2.59
N ALA A 217 11.77 -6.35 3.20
CA ALA A 217 12.07 -5.09 3.86
C ALA A 217 13.03 -5.28 5.05
N LYS A 218 12.83 -6.34 5.85
CA LYS A 218 13.74 -6.71 6.95
C LYS A 218 15.13 -7.12 6.46
N GLU A 219 15.21 -8.00 5.47
CA GLU A 219 16.49 -8.38 4.86
C GLU A 219 17.24 -7.15 4.30
N THR A 220 16.48 -6.21 3.72
CA THR A 220 17.06 -4.96 3.23
C THR A 220 17.54 -4.08 4.39
N LEU A 221 16.76 -3.94 5.48
CA LEU A 221 17.17 -3.20 6.69
C LEU A 221 18.46 -3.75 7.29
N ASP A 222 18.55 -5.07 7.43
CA ASP A 222 19.70 -5.76 8.01
C ASP A 222 20.96 -5.62 7.15
N SER A 223 20.79 -5.35 5.84
CA SER A 223 21.91 -5.09 4.92
C SER A 223 22.46 -3.66 4.98
N ILE A 224 21.80 -2.74 5.72
CA ILE A 224 22.27 -1.37 5.84
C ILE A 224 23.23 -1.26 7.03
N ASP A 225 24.51 -1.08 6.73
CA ASP A 225 25.56 -0.74 7.71
C ASP A 225 25.20 0.50 8.56
#